data_AF-A0A8C1J1Z5-F1
#
_entry.id   AF-A0A8C1J1Z5-F1
#
_cell.length_a   1.000
_cell.length_b   1.000
_cell.length_c   1.000
_cell.angle_alpha   90.00
_cell.angle_beta   90.00
_cell.angle_gamma   90.00
#
_symmetry.space_group_name_H-M   'P 1'
#
loop_
_entity.id
_entity.type
_entity.pdbx_description
1 polymer ?
#
loop_
_entity_poly.entity_id
_entity_poly.type
_entity_poly.pdbx_seq_one_letter_code
_entity_poly.pdbx_strand_id
1 'polypeptide(L)'
;MEVFMHHCDRKLPALLSRTLFKALKRSHIKCAIHTSPLVPVPSKPTIPPPLVSRLFQPSNLREGQDGGDLTCRSQRLMLQTGLIHPSNPGCFYYLPVALRSMEKLVRLIDEEMHAIGGQKVDMPALCSAELWKKSGRWELMGKEMFRLLDRHNAEYCLGPTHEEAVTELFASQTTISYKKLPLLLYQVTRKFRDEQKPKFGLLRGREFYMKDMYSFDINEEAALHTYHSVCQSYGRIFDRLGLKWVQVQAATGNIGGTLSHEFQLPADIGEDQLLVCGNCGFSANIETMEPGQTECSQCKTGTLCESKGIEVGHTFYLGRKYSQAFKALFINASNVPAVAEMGCFGLGVTRILAASIEVMSSEDAICWPGLIAPYQVCVLPPKKGSKANEATQVAEELAQSLGNSLPNLRGEVVLDDRVQMTIGKRLKDAKILGYPYVVVVGQKALEDLPSFEVICQQSGETMFLSKDGLVDLLSKVETI
;
A
#
# COMPACT_ATOMS: atom_id res chain seq x y z
N MET A 1 -8.94 30.65 -51.04
CA MET A 1 -8.57 31.07 -52.41
C MET A 1 -7.51 30.11 -52.90
N GLU A 2 -7.93 29.26 -53.84
CA GLU A 2 -7.19 28.59 -54.93
C GLU A 2 -5.90 29.32 -55.36
N VAL A 3 -4.87 28.76 -55.99
CA VAL A 3 -4.50 27.47 -56.62
C VAL A 3 -3.02 27.67 -57.01
N PHE A 4 -2.19 26.62 -57.15
CA PHE A 4 -1.31 26.45 -58.34
C PHE A 4 -0.58 25.10 -58.31
N MET A 5 -1.02 24.22 -59.20
CA MET A 5 -0.31 23.04 -59.71
C MET A 5 0.53 23.43 -60.93
N HIS A 6 1.68 22.77 -61.12
CA HIS A 6 2.16 22.13 -62.37
C HIS A 6 3.49 21.40 -62.11
N HIS A 7 3.54 20.06 -62.18
CA HIS A 7 3.92 19.19 -63.32
C HIS A 7 5.41 19.21 -63.73
N CYS A 8 6.09 18.07 -63.59
CA CYS A 8 6.75 17.39 -64.72
C CYS A 8 7.18 15.95 -64.40
N ASP A 9 6.76 15.02 -65.27
CA ASP A 9 7.09 13.59 -65.37
C ASP A 9 8.56 13.30 -65.72
N ARG A 10 9.08 12.12 -65.33
CA ARG A 10 9.44 11.01 -66.25
C ARG A 10 10.20 9.82 -65.61
N LYS A 11 9.58 8.65 -65.77
CA LYS A 11 10.10 7.33 -66.24
C LYS A 11 11.06 6.47 -65.39
N LEU A 12 10.51 5.35 -64.89
CA LEU A 12 11.18 4.05 -64.69
C LEU A 12 11.19 3.20 -65.98
N PRO A 13 12.13 2.25 -66.15
CA PRO A 13 11.97 1.12 -67.07
C PRO A 13 11.60 -0.18 -66.34
N ALA A 14 10.80 -1.00 -67.05
CA ALA A 14 10.35 -2.33 -66.66
C ALA A 14 11.24 -3.42 -67.26
N LEU A 15 11.45 -4.53 -66.53
CA LEU A 15 11.94 -5.81 -67.05
C LEU A 15 11.29 -6.99 -66.31
N LEU A 16 10.23 -7.49 -66.94
CA LEU A 16 9.80 -8.89 -67.12
C LEU A 16 10.29 -9.97 -66.13
N SER A 17 9.34 -10.65 -65.48
CA SER A 17 9.19 -12.11 -65.65
C SER A 17 7.72 -12.55 -65.47
N ARG A 18 7.24 -13.27 -66.49
CA ARG A 18 5.92 -13.90 -66.62
C ARG A 18 6.09 -15.39 -66.31
N THR A 19 5.28 -15.93 -65.39
CA THR A 19 4.78 -17.33 -65.28
C THR A 19 4.19 -17.41 -63.87
N LEU A 20 2.89 -17.56 -63.61
CA LEU A 20 1.99 -18.63 -64.02
C LEU A 20 0.54 -18.12 -63.85
N PHE A 21 -0.16 -17.87 -64.95
CA PHE A 21 -1.62 -17.74 -64.97
C PHE A 21 -2.12 -18.61 -66.12
N LYS A 22 -2.42 -19.88 -65.82
CA LYS A 22 -3.20 -20.78 -66.70
C LYS A 22 -3.56 -22.06 -65.94
N ALA A 23 -4.62 -22.01 -65.15
CA ALA A 23 -5.56 -23.11 -64.93
C ALA A 23 -6.63 -22.60 -63.98
N LEU A 24 -7.85 -22.38 -64.48
CA LEU A 24 -9.13 -22.62 -63.80
C LEU A 24 -10.24 -22.01 -64.66
N LYS A 25 -10.87 -22.86 -65.47
CA LYS A 25 -12.15 -22.60 -66.12
C LYS A 25 -13.20 -23.50 -65.47
N ARG A 26 -14.29 -22.85 -65.04
CA ARG A 26 -15.69 -23.33 -64.92
C ARG A 26 -16.02 -24.42 -63.89
N SER A 27 -16.83 -24.06 -62.89
CA SER A 27 -18.27 -24.44 -62.84
C SER A 27 -18.96 -23.88 -61.59
N HIS A 28 -20.20 -23.42 -61.77
CA HIS A 28 -21.13 -22.88 -60.76
C HIS A 28 -21.36 -23.78 -59.55
N ILE A 29 -21.21 -23.25 -58.32
CA ILE A 29 -21.89 -23.75 -57.10
C ILE A 29 -22.29 -22.56 -56.20
N LYS A 30 -23.50 -22.66 -55.66
CA LYS A 30 -24.28 -21.70 -54.87
C LYS A 30 -23.51 -21.06 -53.70
N CYS A 31 -23.71 -19.76 -53.52
CA CYS A 31 -23.25 -19.01 -52.34
C CYS A 31 -24.10 -19.39 -51.12
N ALA A 32 -23.56 -20.21 -50.23
CA ALA A 32 -24.11 -20.43 -48.90
C ALA A 32 -23.40 -19.48 -47.92
N ILE A 33 -24.18 -18.67 -47.20
CA ILE A 33 -23.70 -17.83 -46.12
C ILE A 33 -23.27 -18.77 -44.98
N HIS A 34 -21.96 -18.92 -44.76
CA HIS A 34 -21.46 -19.57 -43.57
C HIS A 34 -21.61 -18.62 -42.38
N THR A 35 -22.68 -18.79 -41.60
CA THR A 35 -22.72 -18.33 -40.22
C THR A 35 -21.80 -19.24 -39.40
N SER A 36 -20.60 -18.77 -39.08
CA SER A 36 -19.77 -19.42 -38.06
C SER A 36 -20.55 -19.48 -36.75
N PRO A 37 -20.57 -20.62 -36.03
CA PRO A 37 -21.13 -20.67 -34.70
C PRO A 37 -20.36 -19.70 -33.82
N LEU A 38 -21.06 -18.81 -33.11
CA LEU A 38 -20.51 -18.01 -32.03
C LEU A 38 -19.85 -18.97 -31.04
N VAL A 39 -18.52 -18.94 -30.96
CA VAL A 39 -17.79 -19.62 -29.88
C VAL A 39 -18.30 -19.04 -28.57
N PRO A 40 -18.82 -19.85 -27.63
CA PRO A 40 -19.24 -19.32 -26.34
C PRO A 40 -18.01 -18.69 -25.70
N VAL A 41 -18.09 -17.39 -25.41
CA VAL A 41 -17.11 -16.73 -24.53
C VAL A 41 -17.10 -17.55 -23.24
N PRO A 42 -15.96 -18.10 -22.79
CA PRO A 42 -15.92 -18.88 -21.57
C PRO A 42 -16.45 -18.00 -20.43
N SER A 43 -17.56 -18.42 -19.82
CA SER A 43 -18.11 -17.76 -18.65
C SER A 43 -17.00 -17.66 -17.60
N LYS A 44 -16.71 -16.45 -17.11
CA LYS A 44 -15.70 -16.27 -16.05
C LYS A 44 -16.01 -17.26 -14.91
N PRO A 45 -15.02 -17.99 -14.39
CA PRO A 45 -15.26 -18.95 -13.32
C PRO A 45 -15.87 -18.23 -12.13
N THR A 46 -17.04 -18.70 -11.68
CA THR A 46 -17.70 -18.22 -10.47
C THR A 46 -16.83 -18.54 -9.27
N ILE A 47 -16.46 -17.51 -8.51
CA ILE A 47 -15.64 -17.68 -7.30
C ILE A 47 -16.60 -17.73 -6.11
N PRO A 48 -16.58 -18.79 -5.29
CA PRO A 48 -17.35 -18.83 -4.06
C PRO A 48 -16.76 -17.82 -3.05
N PRO A 49 -17.60 -17.17 -2.23
CA PRO A 49 -17.09 -16.26 -1.20
C PRO A 49 -16.27 -17.03 -0.15
N PRO A 50 -15.21 -16.43 0.43
CA PRO A 50 -14.55 -16.99 1.59
C PRO A 50 -15.53 -17.16 2.76
N LEU A 51 -15.37 -18.26 3.49
CA LEU A 51 -16.19 -18.60 4.65
C LEU A 51 -15.48 -18.18 5.93
N VAL A 52 -16.16 -17.45 6.81
CA VAL A 52 -15.58 -17.01 8.09
C VAL A 52 -15.15 -18.21 8.95
N SER A 53 -15.88 -19.32 8.93
CA SER A 53 -15.51 -20.55 9.65
C SER A 53 -14.17 -21.17 9.21
N ARG A 54 -13.70 -20.82 8.00
CA ARG A 54 -12.46 -21.33 7.40
C ARG A 54 -11.33 -20.31 7.40
N LEU A 55 -11.55 -19.10 7.91
CA LEU A 55 -10.49 -18.12 8.11
C LEU A 55 -9.65 -18.52 9.33
N PHE A 56 -8.33 -18.62 9.14
CA PHE A 56 -7.42 -18.80 10.27
C PHE A 56 -7.26 -17.48 11.01
N GLN A 57 -8.05 -17.28 12.06
CA GLN A 57 -8.11 -16.03 12.83
C GLN A 57 -8.23 -16.32 14.35
N PRO A 58 -7.20 -16.94 14.97
CA PRO A 58 -7.21 -17.16 16.41
C PRO A 58 -7.10 -15.82 17.17
N SER A 59 -8.00 -15.60 18.15
CA SER A 59 -7.85 -14.49 19.08
C SER A 59 -6.71 -14.80 20.07
N ASN A 60 -5.80 -13.83 20.24
CA ASN A 60 -4.68 -13.93 21.18
C ASN A 60 -4.94 -13.24 22.51
N LEU A 61 -6.11 -12.63 22.68
CA LEU A 61 -6.59 -12.07 23.95
C LEU A 61 -7.94 -12.70 24.28
N ARG A 62 -8.04 -13.39 25.43
CA ARG A 62 -9.32 -13.97 25.87
C ARG A 62 -10.31 -12.84 26.19
N GLU A 63 -11.60 -13.02 25.87
CA GLU A 63 -12.65 -12.09 26.32
C GLU A 63 -12.54 -11.91 27.85
N GLY A 64 -12.33 -10.68 28.32
CA GLY A 64 -12.20 -10.34 29.75
C GLY A 64 -10.78 -10.42 30.33
N GLN A 65 -9.75 -10.75 29.54
CA GLN A 65 -8.40 -10.32 29.88
C GLN A 65 -8.28 -8.85 29.46
N ASP A 66 -8.41 -7.95 30.43
CA ASP A 66 -7.88 -6.60 30.26
C ASP A 66 -6.43 -6.79 29.84
N GLY A 67 -6.07 -6.34 28.65
CA GLY A 67 -4.68 -6.24 28.24
C GLY A 67 -4.01 -5.17 29.09
N GLY A 68 -3.99 -5.33 30.42
CA GLY A 68 -3.90 -4.29 31.44
C GLY A 68 -2.62 -3.45 31.39
N ASP A 69 -1.67 -3.82 30.55
CA ASP A 69 -0.43 -3.09 30.28
C ASP A 69 -0.31 -2.58 28.82
N LEU A 70 -1.26 -2.90 27.94
CA LEU A 70 -1.28 -2.49 26.53
C LEU A 70 -1.97 -1.13 26.37
N THR A 71 -1.18 -0.06 26.45
CA THR A 71 -1.66 1.31 26.26
C THR A 71 -2.04 1.65 24.81
N CYS A 72 -1.60 0.85 23.83
CA CYS A 72 -1.82 1.08 22.41
C CYS A 72 -3.05 0.31 21.91
N ARG A 73 -4.08 1.04 21.48
CA ARG A 73 -5.37 0.50 21.00
C ARG A 73 -5.18 -0.38 19.77
N SER A 74 -4.39 0.06 18.79
CA SER A 74 -4.11 -0.74 17.60
C SER A 74 -3.47 -2.08 17.94
N GLN A 75 -2.47 -2.11 18.83
CA GLN A 75 -1.88 -3.37 19.30
C GLN A 75 -2.92 -4.29 19.95
N ARG A 76 -3.74 -3.76 20.86
CA ARG A 76 -4.79 -4.53 21.56
C ARG A 76 -5.80 -5.11 20.57
N LEU A 77 -6.37 -4.26 19.71
CA LEU A 77 -7.36 -4.68 18.72
C LEU A 77 -6.79 -5.71 17.75
N MET A 78 -5.57 -5.53 17.26
CA MET A 78 -4.94 -6.48 16.33
C MET A 78 -4.66 -7.85 16.96
N LEU A 79 -4.34 -7.91 18.26
CA LEU A 79 -4.17 -9.17 18.99
C LEU A 79 -5.53 -9.85 19.26
N GLN A 80 -6.53 -9.06 19.70
CA GLN A 80 -7.88 -9.54 20.01
C GLN A 80 -8.61 -10.07 18.77
N THR A 81 -8.41 -9.43 17.62
CA THR A 81 -9.05 -9.83 16.36
C THR A 81 -8.26 -10.87 15.58
N GLY A 82 -7.12 -11.35 16.10
CA GLY A 82 -6.31 -12.33 15.37
C GLY A 82 -5.76 -11.78 14.05
N LEU A 83 -5.36 -10.50 14.02
CA LEU A 83 -4.63 -9.90 12.91
C LEU A 83 -3.13 -10.19 13.02
N ILE A 84 -2.59 -10.17 14.23
CA ILE A 84 -1.17 -10.47 14.49
C ILE A 84 -1.02 -11.45 15.65
N HIS A 85 0.06 -12.22 15.62
CA HIS A 85 0.48 -13.08 16.73
C HIS A 85 1.96 -12.82 17.06
N PRO A 86 2.34 -12.55 18.32
CA PRO A 86 3.75 -12.37 18.69
C PRO A 86 4.57 -13.63 18.41
N SER A 87 5.74 -13.48 17.80
CA SER A 87 6.69 -14.59 17.60
C SER A 87 7.86 -14.49 18.57
N ASN A 88 8.49 -13.32 18.62
CA ASN A 88 9.62 -12.97 19.49
C ASN A 88 9.45 -11.49 19.90
N PRO A 89 10.20 -10.96 20.87
CA PRO A 89 10.14 -9.53 21.20
C PRO A 89 10.32 -8.64 19.96
N GLY A 90 9.29 -7.87 19.61
CA GLY A 90 9.27 -7.00 18.44
C GLY A 90 9.09 -7.68 17.08
N CYS A 91 8.79 -8.98 17.04
CA CYS A 91 8.53 -9.74 15.80
C CYS A 91 7.14 -10.39 15.86
N PHE A 92 6.40 -10.34 14.77
CA PHE A 92 5.01 -10.81 14.71
C PHE A 92 4.75 -11.66 13.47
N TYR A 93 3.93 -12.70 13.64
CA TYR A 93 3.23 -13.33 12.53
C TYR A 93 2.08 -12.42 12.09
N TYR A 94 1.99 -12.15 10.79
CA TYR A 94 0.83 -11.49 10.20
C TYR A 94 -0.15 -12.57 9.74
N LEU A 95 -1.33 -12.59 10.36
CA LEU A 95 -2.35 -13.58 10.08
C LEU A 95 -3.10 -13.22 8.79
N PRO A 96 -3.82 -14.15 8.15
CA PRO A 96 -4.35 -13.98 6.79
C PRO A 96 -5.12 -12.67 6.55
N VAL A 97 -5.93 -12.24 7.53
CA VAL A 97 -6.71 -11.00 7.42
C VAL A 97 -5.80 -9.77 7.41
N ALA A 98 -4.80 -9.70 8.28
CA ALA A 98 -3.83 -8.60 8.30
C ALA A 98 -2.93 -8.60 7.06
N LEU A 99 -2.49 -9.80 6.62
CA LEU A 99 -1.67 -9.95 5.43
C LEU A 99 -2.42 -9.45 4.20
N ARG A 100 -3.71 -9.77 4.07
CA ARG A 100 -4.56 -9.25 2.98
C ARG A 100 -4.65 -7.72 2.98
N SER A 101 -4.86 -7.09 4.15
CA SER A 101 -4.86 -5.63 4.27
C SER A 101 -3.50 -5.01 3.96
N MET A 102 -2.40 -5.67 4.38
CA MET A 102 -1.05 -5.25 4.06
C MET A 102 -0.79 -5.31 2.55
N GLU A 103 -1.19 -6.37 1.87
CA GLU A 103 -1.06 -6.51 0.41
C GLU A 103 -1.83 -5.42 -0.35
N LYS A 104 -3.03 -5.07 0.13
CA LYS A 104 -3.80 -3.93 -0.41
C LYS A 104 -3.07 -2.61 -0.27
N LEU A 105 -2.48 -2.36 0.91
CA LEU A 105 -1.65 -1.18 1.14
C LEU A 105 -0.43 -1.18 0.20
N VAL A 106 0.21 -2.33 -0.01
CA VAL A 106 1.33 -2.44 -0.97
C VAL A 106 0.88 -2.13 -2.39
N ARG A 107 -0.29 -2.62 -2.84
CA ARG A 107 -0.84 -2.26 -4.16
C ARG A 107 -1.08 -0.77 -4.31
N LEU A 108 -1.66 -0.12 -3.30
CA LEU A 108 -1.87 1.32 -3.29
C LEU A 108 -0.54 2.08 -3.40
N ILE A 109 0.47 1.66 -2.62
CA ILE A 109 1.81 2.26 -2.70
C ILE A 109 2.41 2.03 -4.10
N ASP A 110 2.29 0.84 -4.67
CA ASP A 110 2.79 0.54 -6.01
C ASP A 110 2.15 1.41 -7.09
N GLU A 111 0.83 1.62 -7.06
CA GLU A 111 0.14 2.53 -7.99
C GLU A 111 0.75 3.95 -7.95
N GLU A 112 0.92 4.51 -6.75
CA GLU A 112 1.42 5.86 -6.56
C GLU A 112 2.91 5.98 -6.92
N MET A 113 3.73 4.97 -6.61
CA MET A 113 5.14 4.94 -7.01
C MET A 113 5.29 4.76 -8.53
N HIS A 114 4.49 3.91 -9.18
CA HIS A 114 4.50 3.76 -10.63
C HIS A 114 4.04 5.05 -11.35
N ALA A 115 3.06 5.77 -10.78
CA ALA A 115 2.57 7.02 -11.35
C ALA A 115 3.66 8.11 -11.48
N ILE A 116 4.67 8.08 -10.62
CA ILE A 116 5.83 8.98 -10.68
C ILE A 116 7.05 8.39 -11.39
N GLY A 117 6.92 7.23 -12.05
CA GLY A 117 8.01 6.57 -12.77
C GLY A 117 8.91 5.68 -11.90
N GLY A 118 8.46 5.34 -10.69
CA GLY A 118 9.09 4.36 -9.82
C GLY A 118 9.22 2.98 -10.49
N GLN A 119 10.36 2.35 -10.30
CA GLN A 119 10.66 1.01 -10.80
C GLN A 119 10.91 0.08 -9.62
N LYS A 120 10.05 -0.95 -9.50
CA LYS A 120 10.12 -1.89 -8.38
C LYS A 120 11.26 -2.89 -8.59
N VAL A 121 12.10 -3.04 -7.58
CA VAL A 121 13.20 -4.02 -7.48
C VAL A 121 13.04 -4.83 -6.20
N ASP A 122 13.78 -5.92 -6.08
CA ASP A 122 13.86 -6.73 -4.87
C ASP A 122 15.33 -6.95 -4.51
N MET A 123 15.77 -6.33 -3.41
CA MET A 123 17.16 -6.39 -2.95
C MET A 123 17.29 -7.37 -1.77
N PRO A 124 18.40 -8.12 -1.68
CA PRO A 124 18.61 -9.06 -0.59
C PRO A 124 18.47 -8.41 0.79
N ALA A 125 17.81 -9.10 1.71
CA ALA A 125 17.77 -8.71 3.12
C ALA A 125 19.10 -8.98 3.85
N LEU A 126 19.90 -9.92 3.33
CA LEU A 126 21.23 -10.22 3.84
C LEU A 126 22.27 -9.40 3.07
N CYS A 127 22.85 -8.39 3.72
CA CYS A 127 23.77 -7.43 3.11
C CYS A 127 25.22 -7.70 3.53
N SER A 128 26.17 -7.59 2.59
CA SER A 128 27.61 -7.73 2.89
C SER A 128 28.09 -6.57 3.77
N ALA A 129 28.88 -6.88 4.80
CA ALA A 129 29.50 -5.86 5.65
C ALA A 129 30.43 -4.93 4.86
N GLU A 130 31.02 -5.38 3.75
CA GLU A 130 31.93 -4.57 2.92
C GLU A 130 31.24 -3.31 2.39
N LEU A 131 29.97 -3.42 1.98
CA LEU A 131 29.18 -2.28 1.51
C LEU A 131 29.03 -1.22 2.60
N TRP A 132 28.68 -1.64 3.81
CA TRP A 132 28.52 -0.76 4.97
C TRP A 132 29.83 -0.19 5.50
N LYS A 133 30.93 -0.93 5.38
CA LYS A 133 32.28 -0.43 5.68
C LYS A 133 32.70 0.63 4.67
N LYS A 134 32.40 0.44 3.38
CA LYS A 134 32.67 1.40 2.30
C LYS A 134 31.93 2.72 2.49
N SER A 135 30.71 2.71 3.01
CA SER A 135 29.96 3.93 3.37
C SER A 135 30.39 4.54 4.72
N GLY A 136 31.18 3.83 5.52
CA GLY A 136 31.52 4.18 6.89
C GLY A 136 30.39 3.96 7.90
N ARG A 137 29.23 3.45 7.48
CA ARG A 137 28.07 3.25 8.38
C ARG A 137 28.13 1.98 9.21
N TRP A 138 29.01 1.02 8.90
CA TRP A 138 29.10 -0.25 9.64
C TRP A 138 29.20 -0.02 11.15
N GLU A 139 30.15 0.79 11.61
CA GLU A 139 30.29 1.09 13.05
C GLU A 139 29.32 2.16 13.56
N LEU A 140 28.92 3.12 12.72
CA LEU A 140 27.97 4.17 13.08
C LEU A 140 26.61 3.61 13.53
N MET A 141 26.16 2.53 12.89
CA MET A 141 24.87 1.89 13.18
C MET A 141 24.84 1.18 14.54
N GLY A 142 26.00 0.96 15.16
CA GLY A 142 26.12 0.46 16.53
C GLY A 142 25.32 -0.83 16.77
N LYS A 143 24.60 -0.85 17.91
CA LYS A 143 23.86 -2.03 18.38
C LYS A 143 22.51 -2.24 17.70
N GLU A 144 22.01 -1.25 16.94
CA GLU A 144 20.73 -1.37 16.24
C GLU A 144 20.82 -2.25 14.99
N MET A 145 22.03 -2.55 14.52
CA MET A 145 22.27 -3.42 13.36
C MET A 145 22.51 -4.86 13.81
N PHE A 146 21.68 -5.78 13.32
CA PHE A 146 21.99 -7.20 13.42
C PHE A 146 23.18 -7.53 12.53
N ARG A 147 24.29 -7.95 13.16
CA ARG A 147 25.49 -8.45 12.48
C ARG A 147 25.56 -9.96 12.63
N LEU A 148 26.01 -10.64 11.59
CA LEU A 148 26.15 -12.10 11.57
C LEU A 148 27.40 -12.53 10.82
N LEU A 149 27.83 -13.76 11.08
CA LEU A 149 28.91 -14.43 10.38
C LEU A 149 28.34 -15.65 9.65
N ASP A 150 28.75 -15.87 8.41
CA ASP A 150 28.44 -17.12 7.72
C ASP A 150 29.37 -18.27 8.16
N ARG A 151 29.20 -19.46 7.59
CA ARG A 151 30.03 -20.65 7.85
C ARG A 151 31.51 -20.50 7.49
N HIS A 152 31.88 -19.45 6.76
CA HIS A 152 33.24 -19.11 6.35
C HIS A 152 33.77 -17.88 7.11
N ASN A 153 33.06 -17.41 8.14
CA ASN A 153 33.34 -16.18 8.88
C ASN A 153 33.27 -14.89 8.03
N ALA A 154 32.56 -14.91 6.90
CA ALA A 154 32.27 -13.68 6.19
C ALA A 154 31.19 -12.88 6.93
N GLU A 155 31.40 -11.58 7.05
CA GLU A 155 30.54 -10.66 7.80
C GLU A 155 29.38 -10.15 6.96
N TYR A 156 28.18 -10.25 7.52
CA TYR A 156 26.96 -9.70 6.94
C TYR A 156 26.14 -8.96 7.99
N CYS A 157 25.16 -8.19 7.54
CA CYS A 157 24.07 -7.70 8.36
C CYS A 157 22.71 -8.05 7.77
N LEU A 158 21.70 -8.11 8.63
CA LEU A 158 20.31 -8.03 8.17
C LEU A 158 20.00 -6.55 7.90
N GLY A 159 19.63 -6.22 6.67
CA GLY A 159 19.48 -4.85 6.19
C GLY A 159 18.45 -4.05 7.01
N PRO A 160 18.87 -2.99 7.73
CA PRO A 160 17.95 -2.03 8.34
C PRO A 160 17.42 -1.01 7.31
N THR A 161 18.12 -0.87 6.18
CA THR A 161 17.87 -0.04 4.99
C THR A 161 18.87 -0.48 3.89
N HIS A 162 18.81 0.12 2.70
CA HIS A 162 19.50 -0.35 1.49
C HIS A 162 20.25 0.74 0.70
N GLU A 163 20.62 1.89 1.29
CA GLU A 163 21.37 2.95 0.55
C GLU A 163 22.64 2.42 -0.11
N GLU A 164 23.45 1.60 0.59
CA GLU A 164 24.69 1.07 0.02
C GLU A 164 24.43 0.06 -1.11
N ALA A 165 23.46 -0.83 -0.90
CA ALA A 165 23.16 -1.91 -1.84
C ALA A 165 22.68 -1.36 -3.19
N VAL A 166 21.76 -0.39 -3.17
CA VAL A 166 21.24 0.23 -4.39
C VAL A 166 22.29 1.11 -5.07
N THR A 167 23.17 1.77 -4.30
CA THR A 167 24.24 2.61 -4.86
C THR A 167 25.29 1.74 -5.55
N GLU A 168 25.66 0.60 -4.96
CA GLU A 168 26.55 -0.37 -5.61
C GLU A 168 25.90 -0.98 -6.86
N LEU A 169 24.59 -1.28 -6.82
CA LEU A 169 23.86 -1.74 -8.01
C LEU A 169 23.92 -0.72 -9.15
N PHE A 170 23.74 0.57 -8.85
CA PHE A 170 23.87 1.64 -9.85
C PHE A 170 25.32 1.76 -10.35
N ALA A 171 26.30 1.78 -9.44
CA ALA A 171 27.71 1.97 -9.76
C ALA A 171 28.34 0.81 -10.55
N SER A 172 27.83 -0.41 -10.38
CA SER A 172 28.30 -1.61 -11.11
C SER A 172 27.87 -1.65 -12.58
N GLN A 173 26.98 -0.76 -13.03
CA GLN A 173 26.55 -0.70 -14.41
C GLN A 173 27.64 -0.08 -15.31
N THR A 174 27.86 -0.66 -16.50
CA THR A 174 28.97 -0.27 -17.39
C THR A 174 28.93 1.18 -17.84
N THR A 175 27.76 1.74 -18.18
CA THR A 175 27.61 3.18 -18.50
C THR A 175 26.14 3.61 -18.42
N ILE A 176 25.83 4.55 -17.53
CA ILE A 176 24.50 5.20 -17.45
C ILE A 176 24.60 6.58 -18.12
N SER A 177 23.75 6.85 -19.11
CA SER A 177 23.66 8.19 -19.75
C SER A 177 22.72 9.09 -18.95
N TYR A 178 23.00 10.39 -18.89
CA TYR A 178 22.11 11.39 -18.28
C TYR A 178 20.67 11.34 -18.81
N LYS A 179 20.47 10.87 -20.05
CA LYS A 179 19.14 10.71 -20.66
C LYS A 179 18.26 9.66 -19.98
N LYS A 180 18.85 8.79 -19.15
CA LYS A 180 18.12 7.79 -18.36
C LYS A 180 17.72 8.30 -16.97
N LEU A 181 18.24 9.45 -16.54
CA LEU A 181 17.97 10.03 -15.23
C LEU A 181 16.80 11.04 -15.34
N PRO A 182 15.91 11.14 -14.34
CA PRO A 182 16.00 10.48 -13.03
C PRO A 182 15.66 8.98 -13.06
N LEU A 183 16.34 8.19 -12.24
CA LEU A 183 15.96 6.80 -11.95
C LEU A 183 15.42 6.72 -10.53
N LEU A 184 14.22 6.16 -10.39
CA LEU A 184 13.55 5.95 -9.10
C LEU A 184 13.42 4.44 -8.86
N LEU A 185 14.31 3.87 -8.05
CA LEU A 185 14.30 2.44 -7.73
C LEU A 185 13.70 2.24 -6.35
N TYR A 186 12.71 1.37 -6.21
CA TYR A 186 12.10 1.11 -4.91
C TYR A 186 11.80 -0.37 -4.68
N GLN A 187 11.68 -0.76 -3.43
CA GLN A 187 11.25 -2.10 -3.05
C GLN A 187 10.26 -2.04 -1.91
N VAL A 188 9.54 -3.14 -1.66
CA VAL A 188 8.72 -3.32 -0.47
C VAL A 188 9.10 -4.63 0.20
N THR A 189 9.99 -4.55 1.19
CA THR A 189 10.62 -5.73 1.79
C THR A 189 10.76 -5.60 3.29
N ARG A 190 11.06 -6.72 3.96
CA ARG A 190 11.34 -6.74 5.39
C ARG A 190 12.66 -6.05 5.71
N LYS A 191 12.66 -5.28 6.80
CA LYS A 191 13.83 -4.63 7.39
C LYS A 191 13.99 -5.09 8.83
N PHE A 192 15.22 -5.00 9.32
CA PHE A 192 15.59 -5.49 10.64
C PHE A 192 16.34 -4.41 11.41
N ARG A 193 15.85 -4.04 12.58
CA ARG A 193 16.52 -3.11 13.52
C ARG A 193 16.44 -3.71 14.91
N ASP A 194 17.57 -3.87 15.60
CA ASP A 194 17.61 -4.42 16.96
C ASP A 194 17.20 -3.37 17.98
N GLU A 195 15.92 -2.98 17.90
CA GLU A 195 15.29 -2.02 18.79
C GLU A 195 15.41 -2.49 20.25
N GLN A 196 16.00 -1.66 21.10
CA GLN A 196 16.30 -2.02 22.49
C GLN A 196 15.02 -2.31 23.28
N LYS A 197 13.95 -1.57 23.01
CA LYS A 197 12.65 -1.72 23.68
C LYS A 197 11.51 -1.72 22.66
N PRO A 198 11.25 -2.85 21.98
CA PRO A 198 10.11 -2.96 21.07
C PRO A 198 8.81 -2.75 21.84
N LYS A 199 7.93 -1.91 21.31
CA LYS A 199 6.66 -1.53 21.96
C LYS A 199 5.58 -1.22 20.94
N PHE A 200 4.33 -1.15 21.40
CA PHE A 200 3.18 -0.75 20.58
C PHE A 200 2.94 -1.63 19.34
N GLY A 201 3.17 -2.94 19.47
CA GLY A 201 2.91 -3.90 18.39
C GLY A 201 3.73 -3.62 17.13
N LEU A 202 3.04 -3.35 16.02
CA LEU A 202 3.69 -3.08 14.72
C LEU A 202 4.21 -1.64 14.57
N LEU A 203 3.94 -0.75 15.52
CA LEU A 203 4.44 0.63 15.46
C LEU A 203 5.95 0.69 15.70
N ARG A 204 6.46 -0.11 16.66
CA ARG A 204 7.88 -0.17 17.00
C ARG A 204 8.34 -1.60 17.28
N GLY A 205 8.55 -2.34 16.19
CA GLY A 205 9.09 -3.70 16.18
C GLY A 205 10.58 -3.76 15.81
N ARG A 206 11.14 -4.97 15.81
CA ARG A 206 12.49 -5.26 15.31
C ARG A 206 12.52 -5.74 13.87
N GLU A 207 11.42 -6.33 13.42
CA GLU A 207 11.21 -6.80 12.05
C GLU A 207 9.91 -6.18 11.51
N PHE A 208 10.00 -5.49 10.39
CA PHE A 208 8.88 -4.73 9.83
C PHE A 208 8.97 -4.63 8.31
N TYR A 209 7.84 -4.42 7.64
CA TYR A 209 7.84 -4.13 6.21
C TYR A 209 8.00 -2.64 5.97
N MET A 210 8.86 -2.31 5.02
CA MET A 210 9.11 -0.94 4.59
C MET A 210 9.11 -0.88 3.07
N LYS A 211 8.49 0.17 2.54
CA LYS A 211 8.78 0.64 1.18
C LYS A 211 9.93 1.62 1.27
N ASP A 212 11.04 1.32 0.63
CA ASP A 212 12.22 2.17 0.52
C ASP A 212 12.49 2.45 -0.96
N MET A 213 12.55 3.73 -1.31
CA MET A 213 12.85 4.22 -2.65
C MET A 213 14.14 5.03 -2.64
N TYR A 214 14.91 4.94 -3.72
CA TYR A 214 16.16 5.64 -3.94
C TYR A 214 16.16 6.29 -5.32
N SER A 215 16.43 7.58 -5.35
CA SER A 215 16.53 8.37 -6.57
C SER A 215 17.98 8.59 -6.97
N PHE A 216 18.24 8.65 -8.28
CA PHE A 216 19.50 9.07 -8.87
C PHE A 216 19.22 10.17 -9.90
N ASP A 217 19.80 11.34 -9.68
CA ASP A 217 19.53 12.56 -10.44
C ASP A 217 20.82 13.18 -10.99
N ILE A 218 20.68 13.98 -12.05
CA ILE A 218 21.82 14.58 -12.77
C ILE A 218 22.51 15.71 -12.01
N ASN A 219 21.76 16.40 -11.13
CA ASN A 219 22.21 17.54 -10.35
C ASN A 219 21.21 17.82 -9.21
N GLU A 220 21.54 18.76 -8.33
CA GLU A 220 20.78 19.08 -7.14
C GLU A 220 19.37 19.58 -7.46
N GLU A 221 19.21 20.43 -8.47
CA GLU A 221 17.91 20.96 -8.89
C GLU A 221 16.97 19.83 -9.33
N ALA A 222 17.45 18.89 -10.14
CA ALA A 222 16.70 17.71 -10.54
C ALA A 222 16.34 16.83 -9.33
N ALA A 223 17.28 16.61 -8.40
CA ALA A 223 17.04 15.85 -7.18
C ALA A 223 15.97 16.48 -6.30
N LEU A 224 15.93 17.81 -6.19
CA LEU A 224 14.89 18.53 -5.44
C LEU A 224 13.52 18.43 -6.12
N HIS A 225 13.44 18.49 -7.45
CA HIS A 225 12.19 18.22 -8.17
C HIS A 225 11.69 16.80 -7.92
N THR A 226 12.59 15.80 -8.00
CA THR A 226 12.29 14.41 -7.67
C THR A 226 11.81 14.28 -6.22
N TYR A 227 12.50 14.91 -5.27
CA TYR A 227 12.15 14.92 -3.85
C TYR A 227 10.72 15.42 -3.62
N HIS A 228 10.37 16.57 -4.19
CA HIS A 228 9.02 17.13 -4.06
C HIS A 228 7.95 16.24 -4.71
N SER A 229 8.23 15.63 -5.87
CA SER A 229 7.32 14.68 -6.53
C SER A 229 7.02 13.48 -5.63
N VAL A 230 8.04 12.90 -4.98
CA VAL A 230 7.86 11.77 -4.06
C VAL A 230 7.08 12.20 -2.81
N CYS A 231 7.39 13.35 -2.23
CA CYS A 231 6.64 13.89 -1.08
C CYS A 231 5.14 14.08 -1.41
N GLN A 232 4.82 14.64 -2.59
CA GLN A 232 3.44 14.77 -3.04
C GLN A 232 2.76 13.41 -3.22
N SER A 233 3.49 12.42 -3.73
CA SER A 233 2.99 11.06 -3.88
C SER A 233 2.67 10.39 -2.54
N TYR A 234 3.47 10.65 -1.50
CA TYR A 234 3.15 10.19 -0.14
C TYR A 234 1.88 10.83 0.39
N GLY A 235 1.72 12.14 0.20
CA GLY A 235 0.49 12.84 0.57
C GLY A 235 -0.74 12.21 -0.06
N ARG A 236 -0.71 11.93 -1.37
CA ARG A 236 -1.80 11.23 -2.08
C ARG A 236 -2.12 9.86 -1.50
N ILE A 237 -1.11 9.07 -1.08
CA ILE A 237 -1.35 7.77 -0.42
C ILE A 237 -2.19 7.98 0.84
N PHE A 238 -1.81 8.92 1.70
CA PHE A 238 -2.52 9.17 2.95
C PHE A 238 -3.91 9.78 2.73
N ASP A 239 -4.06 10.67 1.74
CA ASP A 239 -5.35 11.23 1.33
C ASP A 239 -6.31 10.15 0.81
N ARG A 240 -5.82 9.23 -0.03
CA ARG A 240 -6.60 8.07 -0.53
C ARG A 240 -6.98 7.10 0.58
N LEU A 241 -6.17 6.98 1.63
CA LEU A 241 -6.52 6.24 2.84
C LEU A 241 -7.49 7.01 3.75
N GLY A 242 -7.81 8.27 3.45
CA GLY A 242 -8.67 9.11 4.31
C GLY A 242 -8.04 9.40 5.67
N LEU A 243 -6.71 9.35 5.77
CA LEU A 243 -5.98 9.61 7.01
C LEU A 243 -5.72 11.11 7.16
N LYS A 244 -5.82 11.61 8.39
CA LYS A 244 -5.31 12.94 8.72
C LYS A 244 -3.81 12.83 8.92
N TRP A 245 -3.04 13.59 8.15
CA TRP A 245 -1.58 13.56 8.18
C TRP A 245 -1.01 14.97 8.11
N VAL A 246 0.22 15.14 8.58
CA VAL A 246 0.99 16.37 8.47
C VAL A 246 2.41 16.05 7.98
N GLN A 247 2.96 16.94 7.16
CA GLN A 247 4.38 16.91 6.78
C GLN A 247 5.14 17.84 7.72
N VAL A 248 6.22 17.35 8.34
CA VAL A 248 7.06 18.15 9.24
C VAL A 248 8.50 18.11 8.77
N GLN A 249 9.20 19.23 8.91
CA GLN A 249 10.65 19.26 8.72
C GLN A 249 11.31 18.45 9.84
N ALA A 250 12.34 17.68 9.48
CA ALA A 250 12.97 16.70 10.36
C ALA A 250 14.51 16.75 10.32
N ALA A 251 15.15 16.15 11.32
CA ALA A 251 16.59 15.96 11.35
C ALA A 251 17.04 14.88 10.34
N THR A 252 18.26 15.02 9.80
CA THR A 252 18.80 14.06 8.82
C THR A 252 19.41 12.80 9.45
N GLY A 253 19.70 12.81 10.75
CA GLY A 253 20.25 11.69 11.51
C GLY A 253 21.47 10.99 10.88
N ASN A 254 21.59 9.68 11.13
CA ASN A 254 22.68 8.84 10.59
C ASN A 254 22.58 8.62 9.07
N ILE A 255 21.39 8.78 8.50
CA ILE A 255 21.15 8.71 7.05
C ILE A 255 21.92 9.83 6.33
N GLY A 256 22.02 11.01 6.94
CA GLY A 256 22.71 12.20 6.40
C GLY A 256 21.89 12.95 5.36
N GLY A 257 22.46 14.00 4.78
CA GLY A 257 21.77 14.87 3.82
C GLY A 257 21.67 16.32 4.29
N THR A 258 20.94 17.14 3.53
CA THR A 258 20.71 18.57 3.85
C THR A 258 19.23 18.93 4.00
N LEU A 259 18.31 18.08 3.52
CA LEU A 259 16.88 18.30 3.61
C LEU A 259 16.18 16.99 4.01
N SER A 260 15.26 17.08 4.97
CA SER A 260 14.48 15.94 5.41
C SER A 260 13.07 16.35 5.88
N HIS A 261 12.09 15.49 5.57
CA HIS A 261 10.71 15.63 6.03
C HIS A 261 10.13 14.29 6.48
N GLU A 262 9.45 14.32 7.62
CA GLU A 262 8.65 13.24 8.17
C GLU A 262 7.18 13.44 7.85
N PHE A 263 6.47 12.32 7.71
CA PHE A 263 5.03 12.26 7.50
C PHE A 263 4.42 11.64 8.75
N GLN A 264 3.59 12.41 9.42
CA GLN A 264 3.13 12.13 10.78
C GLN A 264 1.61 12.00 10.81
N LEU A 265 1.10 10.98 11.50
CA LEU A 265 -0.32 10.87 11.85
C LEU A 265 -0.51 11.41 13.27
N PRO A 266 -1.26 12.51 13.48
CA PRO A 266 -1.51 13.03 14.81
C PRO A 266 -2.21 12.00 15.71
N ALA A 267 -1.58 11.63 16.82
CA ALA A 267 -2.08 10.65 17.79
C ALA A 267 -1.36 10.78 19.15
N ASP A 268 -2.09 10.65 20.25
CA ASP A 268 -1.54 10.82 21.62
C ASP A 268 -0.48 9.78 22.01
N ILE A 269 -0.53 8.60 21.39
CA ILE A 269 0.47 7.53 21.57
C ILE A 269 1.73 7.76 20.73
N GLY A 270 1.71 8.77 19.86
CA GLY A 270 2.85 9.18 19.05
C GLY A 270 4.08 9.44 19.89
N GLU A 271 5.24 9.04 19.36
CA GLU A 271 6.52 9.22 20.04
C GLU A 271 7.14 10.57 19.74
N ASP A 272 6.80 11.14 18.58
CA ASP A 272 7.34 12.42 18.14
C ASP A 272 6.48 13.55 18.65
N GLN A 273 7.14 14.60 19.14
CA GLN A 273 6.47 15.81 19.57
C GLN A 273 6.47 16.82 18.42
N LEU A 274 5.27 17.25 18.06
CA LEU A 274 5.02 18.15 16.93
C LEU A 274 4.57 19.50 17.45
N LEU A 275 5.00 20.57 16.79
CA LEU A 275 4.40 21.89 16.91
C LEU A 275 3.52 22.14 15.70
N VAL A 276 2.23 22.38 15.93
CA VAL A 276 1.24 22.63 14.88
C VAL A 276 0.67 24.04 15.02
N CYS A 277 0.69 24.81 13.94
CA CYS A 277 0.11 26.14 13.89
C CYS A 277 -1.42 26.07 13.71
N GLY A 278 -2.16 26.63 14.67
CA GLY A 278 -3.63 26.69 14.59
C GLY A 278 -4.21 27.60 13.50
N ASN A 279 -3.38 28.42 12.83
CA ASN A 279 -3.85 29.41 11.85
C ASN A 279 -3.52 29.06 10.38
N CYS A 280 -2.36 28.43 10.12
CA CYS A 280 -1.89 28.19 8.75
C CYS A 280 -1.48 26.74 8.44
N GLY A 281 -1.62 25.82 9.40
CA GLY A 281 -1.30 24.40 9.21
C GLY A 281 0.20 24.06 9.21
N PHE A 282 1.09 25.06 9.37
CA PHE A 282 2.51 24.83 9.57
C PHE A 282 2.73 23.81 10.69
N SER A 283 3.56 22.79 10.42
CA SER A 283 3.89 21.75 11.39
C SER A 283 5.39 21.46 11.36
N ALA A 284 6.02 21.33 12.53
CA ALA A 284 7.44 21.03 12.67
C ALA A 284 7.70 20.05 13.81
N ASN A 285 8.74 19.24 13.71
CA ASN A 285 9.21 18.43 14.83
C ASN A 285 9.90 19.36 15.85
N ILE A 286 9.60 19.22 17.14
CA ILE A 286 10.20 20.05 18.21
C ILE A 286 11.73 20.04 18.15
N GLU A 287 12.35 18.93 17.74
CA GLU A 287 13.82 18.82 17.63
C GLU A 287 14.44 19.76 16.59
N THR A 288 13.64 20.25 15.64
CA THR A 288 14.08 21.17 14.58
C THR A 288 13.84 22.64 14.91
N MET A 289 13.22 22.93 16.05
CA MET A 289 12.75 24.26 16.44
C MET A 289 13.66 24.89 17.49
N GLU A 290 13.72 26.23 17.50
CA GLU A 290 14.43 26.94 18.57
C GLU A 290 13.69 26.76 19.92
N PRO A 291 14.41 26.53 21.04
CA PRO A 291 13.80 26.36 22.34
C PRO A 291 12.89 27.54 22.71
N GLY A 292 11.62 27.27 23.03
CA GLY A 292 10.64 28.27 23.45
C GLY A 292 9.95 29.03 22.31
N GLN A 293 10.13 28.62 21.05
CA GLN A 293 9.40 29.22 19.93
C GLN A 293 7.90 28.86 19.98
N THR A 294 7.06 29.87 20.21
CA THR A 294 5.59 29.73 20.24
C THR A 294 4.90 30.40 19.06
N GLU A 295 5.61 31.25 18.31
CA GLU A 295 5.10 31.93 17.12
C GLU A 295 5.41 31.12 15.86
N CYS A 296 4.39 30.98 15.00
CA CYS A 296 4.54 30.30 13.72
C CYS A 296 5.48 31.09 12.79
N SER A 297 6.60 30.48 12.41
CA SER A 297 7.57 31.05 11.46
C SER A 297 6.98 31.36 10.08
N GLN A 298 5.99 30.55 9.64
CA GLN A 298 5.35 30.71 8.33
C GLN A 298 4.36 31.88 8.25
N CYS A 299 3.35 31.93 9.13
CA CYS A 299 2.30 32.96 9.06
C CYS A 299 2.49 34.14 10.01
N LYS A 300 3.44 34.05 10.97
CA LYS A 300 3.77 35.08 11.98
C LYS A 300 2.60 35.60 12.83
N THR A 301 1.45 34.92 12.76
CA THR A 301 0.20 35.36 13.39
C THR A 301 -0.45 34.24 14.20
N GLY A 302 -0.15 32.97 13.89
CA GLY A 302 -0.64 31.82 14.62
C GLY A 302 0.33 31.38 15.71
N THR A 303 -0.23 30.86 16.80
CA THR A 303 0.51 30.19 17.87
C THR A 303 0.72 28.71 17.52
N LEU A 304 1.89 28.19 17.87
CA LEU A 304 2.23 26.78 17.78
C LEU A 304 1.69 26.04 19.01
N CYS A 305 0.97 24.96 18.78
CA CYS A 305 0.45 24.06 19.80
C CYS A 305 1.18 22.73 19.74
N GLU A 306 1.53 22.19 20.91
CA GLU A 306 2.12 20.86 21.01
C GLU A 306 1.09 19.78 20.67
N SER A 307 1.53 18.81 19.88
CA SER A 307 0.79 17.60 19.54
C SER A 307 1.78 16.43 19.48
N LYS A 308 1.26 15.21 19.33
CA LYS A 308 2.07 14.00 19.15
C LYS A 308 1.77 13.33 17.82
N GLY A 309 2.77 12.71 17.23
CA GLY A 309 2.70 12.09 15.91
C GLY A 309 3.23 10.66 15.88
N ILE A 310 2.60 9.83 15.05
CA ILE A 310 3.17 8.55 14.62
C ILE A 310 3.81 8.76 13.25
N GLU A 311 5.14 8.66 13.19
CA GLU A 311 5.92 8.79 11.96
C GLU A 311 5.67 7.58 11.05
N VAL A 312 5.01 7.79 9.92
CA VAL A 312 4.68 6.73 8.95
C VAL A 312 5.55 6.75 7.71
N GLY A 313 6.29 7.84 7.50
CA GLY A 313 7.18 8.01 6.36
C GLY A 313 8.24 9.07 6.60
N HIS A 314 9.38 8.90 5.93
CA HIS A 314 10.52 9.80 6.03
C HIS A 314 11.18 9.95 4.67
N THR A 315 11.57 11.16 4.32
CA THR A 315 12.14 11.50 3.02
C THR A 315 13.39 12.35 3.21
N PHE A 316 14.50 11.94 2.58
CA PHE A 316 15.80 12.60 2.70
C PHE A 316 16.37 12.94 1.34
N TYR A 317 16.90 14.15 1.20
CA TYR A 317 17.84 14.48 0.13
C TYR A 317 19.26 14.19 0.63
N LEU A 318 19.90 13.18 0.05
CA LEU A 318 21.20 12.65 0.48
C LEU A 318 22.39 13.36 -0.19
N GLY A 319 22.12 14.14 -1.24
CA GLY A 319 23.14 14.70 -2.11
C GLY A 319 24.04 13.60 -2.65
N ARG A 320 25.36 13.81 -2.55
CA ARG A 320 26.36 12.85 -3.07
C ARG A 320 26.99 11.93 -2.03
N LYS A 321 26.41 11.83 -0.82
CA LYS A 321 27.02 11.10 0.31
C LYS A 321 27.40 9.67 -0.05
N TYR A 322 26.46 8.90 -0.61
CA TYR A 322 26.70 7.51 -1.00
C TYR A 322 27.31 7.42 -2.39
N SER A 323 26.80 8.20 -3.36
CA SER A 323 27.28 8.13 -4.74
C SER A 323 28.77 8.47 -4.89
N GLN A 324 29.34 9.35 -4.06
CA GLN A 324 30.78 9.59 -4.01
C GLN A 324 31.55 8.37 -3.49
N ALA A 325 31.15 7.80 -2.35
CA ALA A 325 31.81 6.65 -1.73
C ALA A 325 31.81 5.42 -2.66
N PHE A 326 30.76 5.27 -3.46
CA PHE A 326 30.56 4.14 -4.36
C PHE A 326 30.99 4.40 -5.80
N LYS A 327 31.37 5.64 -6.14
CA LYS A 327 31.63 6.07 -7.52
C LYS A 327 30.43 5.75 -8.43
N ALA A 328 29.23 6.07 -7.97
CA ALA A 328 28.01 5.98 -8.77
C ALA A 328 28.00 7.11 -9.82
N LEU A 329 28.60 6.80 -10.98
CA LEU A 329 28.83 7.75 -12.07
C LEU A 329 27.81 7.58 -13.20
N PHE A 330 27.50 8.70 -13.86
CA PHE A 330 26.78 8.74 -15.13
C PHE A 330 27.54 9.63 -16.13
N ILE A 331 27.25 9.48 -17.42
CA ILE A 331 27.79 10.32 -18.49
C ILE A 331 26.87 11.51 -18.71
N ASN A 332 27.37 12.71 -18.46
CA ASN A 332 26.61 13.95 -18.62
C ASN A 332 26.45 14.37 -20.10
N ALA A 333 25.73 15.47 -20.36
CA ALA A 333 25.48 15.98 -21.72
C ALA A 333 26.76 16.36 -22.48
N SER A 334 27.85 16.63 -21.78
CA SER A 334 29.17 16.93 -22.35
C SER A 334 30.05 15.67 -22.53
N ASN A 335 29.47 14.46 -22.39
CA ASN A 335 30.17 13.18 -22.43
C ASN A 335 31.26 13.00 -21.36
N VAL A 336 31.13 13.68 -20.21
CA VAL A 336 32.06 13.56 -19.08
C VAL A 336 31.40 12.79 -17.93
N PRO A 337 32.12 11.88 -17.24
CA PRO A 337 31.62 11.24 -16.03
C PRO A 337 31.30 12.26 -14.92
N ALA A 338 30.11 12.14 -14.34
CA ALA A 338 29.64 12.94 -13.21
C ALA A 338 29.03 12.04 -12.14
N VAL A 339 29.12 12.46 -10.87
CA VAL A 339 28.54 11.72 -9.74
C VAL A 339 27.06 12.06 -9.64
N ALA A 340 26.20 11.03 -9.51
CA ALA A 340 24.76 11.23 -9.36
C ALA A 340 24.40 11.88 -8.00
N GLU A 341 23.41 12.77 -7.98
CA GLU A 341 22.73 13.15 -6.74
C GLU A 341 21.75 12.06 -6.31
N MET A 342 21.50 11.96 -5.01
CA MET A 342 20.62 10.94 -4.46
C MET A 342 19.60 11.50 -3.46
N GLY A 343 18.44 10.84 -3.41
CA GLY A 343 17.47 10.95 -2.32
C GLY A 343 16.99 9.56 -1.89
N CYS A 344 16.59 9.41 -0.63
CA CYS A 344 15.94 8.18 -0.14
C CYS A 344 14.59 8.47 0.53
N PHE A 345 13.64 7.56 0.34
CA PHE A 345 12.24 7.76 0.72
C PHE A 345 11.65 6.48 1.32
N GLY A 346 11.41 6.49 2.62
CA GLY A 346 10.84 5.39 3.40
C GLY A 346 9.35 5.56 3.71
N LEU A 347 8.58 4.46 3.65
CA LEU A 347 7.23 4.32 4.23
C LEU A 347 7.21 3.04 5.06
N GLY A 348 6.85 3.13 6.33
CA GLY A 348 6.70 1.95 7.19
C GLY A 348 5.37 1.25 6.90
N VAL A 349 5.34 0.27 6.00
CA VAL A 349 4.09 -0.38 5.55
C VAL A 349 3.32 -1.01 6.71
N THR A 350 3.97 -1.80 7.56
CA THR A 350 3.33 -2.39 8.74
C THR A 350 2.99 -1.36 9.80
N ARG A 351 3.76 -0.27 9.87
CA ARG A 351 3.50 0.85 10.77
C ARG A 351 2.27 1.65 10.32
N ILE A 352 2.12 1.95 9.03
CA ILE A 352 0.94 2.60 8.44
C ILE A 352 -0.32 1.77 8.74
N LEU A 353 -0.24 0.45 8.59
CA LEU A 353 -1.37 -0.44 8.90
C LEU A 353 -1.84 -0.29 10.36
N ALA A 354 -0.92 -0.36 11.32
CA ALA A 354 -1.25 -0.20 12.74
C ALA A 354 -1.65 1.24 13.09
N ALA A 355 -0.98 2.24 12.54
CA ALA A 355 -1.27 3.65 12.77
C ALA A 355 -2.66 4.02 12.23
N SER A 356 -3.08 3.44 11.11
CA SER A 356 -4.44 3.62 10.56
C SER A 356 -5.49 3.08 11.53
N ILE A 357 -5.28 1.88 12.08
CA ILE A 357 -6.15 1.30 13.11
C ILE A 357 -6.15 2.19 14.35
N GLU A 358 -4.99 2.71 14.76
CA GLU A 358 -4.87 3.58 15.92
C GLU A 358 -5.71 4.85 15.74
N VAL A 359 -5.59 5.57 14.63
CA VAL A 359 -6.24 6.88 14.50
C VAL A 359 -7.72 6.80 14.09
N MET A 360 -8.17 5.68 13.49
CA MET A 360 -9.55 5.54 12.99
C MET A 360 -10.46 4.72 13.90
N SER A 361 -9.92 3.78 14.68
CA SER A 361 -10.74 2.81 15.42
C SER A 361 -11.37 3.41 16.67
N SER A 362 -12.46 2.80 17.13
CA SER A 362 -12.96 3.01 18.49
C SER A 362 -12.16 2.16 19.49
N GLU A 363 -12.42 2.30 20.79
CA GLU A 363 -11.82 1.42 21.80
C GLU A 363 -12.13 -0.07 21.57
N ASP A 364 -13.32 -0.41 21.09
CA ASP A 364 -13.75 -1.82 21.05
C ASP A 364 -13.82 -2.42 19.64
N ALA A 365 -13.63 -1.61 18.61
CA ALA A 365 -13.84 -2.04 17.22
C ALA A 365 -12.91 -1.32 16.25
N ILE A 366 -12.34 -2.11 15.34
CA ILE A 366 -11.49 -1.63 14.26
C ILE A 366 -12.31 -0.82 13.26
N CYS A 367 -11.77 0.31 12.83
CA CYS A 367 -12.21 1.02 11.64
C CYS A 367 -11.06 1.06 10.64
N TRP A 368 -11.27 0.48 9.46
CA TRP A 368 -10.26 0.44 8.41
C TRP A 368 -10.37 1.66 7.49
N PRO A 369 -9.26 2.16 6.94
CA PRO A 369 -9.33 2.87 5.66
C PRO A 369 -10.00 1.98 4.61
N GLY A 370 -10.98 2.52 3.89
CA GLY A 370 -11.80 1.73 2.97
C GLY A 370 -10.97 0.90 1.98
N LEU A 371 -9.93 1.49 1.39
CA LEU A 371 -9.06 0.81 0.41
C LEU A 371 -8.28 -0.39 0.98
N ILE A 372 -8.01 -0.42 2.28
CA ILE A 372 -7.21 -1.50 2.92
C ILE A 372 -8.02 -2.35 3.89
N ALA A 373 -9.34 -2.14 3.98
CA ALA A 373 -10.22 -3.06 4.69
C ALA A 373 -10.02 -4.47 4.13
N PRO A 374 -9.85 -5.51 4.96
CA PRO A 374 -9.52 -6.84 4.46
C PRO A 374 -10.60 -7.37 3.52
N TYR A 375 -11.87 -7.20 3.88
CA TYR A 375 -13.01 -7.45 3.02
C TYR A 375 -14.01 -6.29 3.16
N GLN A 376 -14.65 -5.90 2.06
CA GLN A 376 -15.62 -4.81 2.06
C GLN A 376 -16.96 -5.21 2.67
N VAL A 377 -17.41 -6.45 2.43
CA VAL A 377 -18.78 -6.88 2.76
C VAL A 377 -18.77 -8.21 3.51
N CYS A 378 -19.47 -8.25 4.65
CA CYS A 378 -19.75 -9.48 5.38
C CYS A 378 -21.25 -9.80 5.31
N VAL A 379 -21.61 -10.94 4.73
CA VAL A 379 -23.00 -11.40 4.63
C VAL A 379 -23.29 -12.38 5.77
N LEU A 380 -24.38 -12.13 6.51
CA LEU A 380 -24.80 -12.90 7.68
C LEU A 380 -26.11 -13.64 7.36
N PRO A 381 -26.07 -14.96 7.10
CA PRO A 381 -27.26 -15.79 7.02
C PRO A 381 -27.99 -15.88 8.37
N PRO A 382 -29.27 -16.24 8.39
CA PRO A 382 -30.04 -16.54 9.61
C PRO A 382 -29.36 -17.57 10.52
N LYS A 383 -29.74 -17.58 11.81
CA LYS A 383 -29.32 -18.67 12.71
C LYS A 383 -30.00 -19.98 12.27
N LYS A 384 -29.25 -21.08 12.26
CA LYS A 384 -29.77 -22.42 11.97
C LYS A 384 -30.91 -22.78 12.93
N GLY A 385 -32.03 -23.24 12.37
CA GLY A 385 -33.23 -23.60 13.13
C GLY A 385 -34.08 -22.41 13.60
N SER A 386 -33.78 -21.18 13.14
CA SER A 386 -34.67 -20.04 13.33
C SER A 386 -35.86 -20.08 12.35
N LYS A 387 -36.88 -19.24 12.59
CA LYS A 387 -38.03 -19.10 11.67
C LYS A 387 -37.64 -18.66 10.25
N ALA A 388 -36.51 -17.97 10.12
CA ALA A 388 -35.99 -17.49 8.85
C ALA A 388 -34.98 -18.46 8.20
N ASN A 389 -34.88 -19.72 8.65
CA ASN A 389 -33.86 -20.67 8.18
C ASN A 389 -33.85 -20.85 6.65
N GLU A 390 -35.00 -20.72 6.00
CA GLU A 390 -35.15 -20.76 4.53
C GLU A 390 -34.37 -19.65 3.81
N ALA A 391 -34.14 -18.50 4.46
CA ALA A 391 -33.36 -17.40 3.89
C ALA A 391 -31.84 -17.65 3.86
N THR A 392 -31.36 -18.81 4.37
CA THR A 392 -29.94 -19.18 4.31
C THR A 392 -29.46 -19.30 2.87
N GLN A 393 -30.25 -19.96 2.01
CA GLN A 393 -29.90 -20.09 0.59
C GLN A 393 -29.85 -18.73 -0.10
N VAL A 394 -30.80 -17.83 0.22
CA VAL A 394 -30.81 -16.46 -0.29
C VAL A 394 -29.53 -15.70 0.11
N ALA A 395 -29.03 -15.91 1.33
CA ALA A 395 -27.79 -15.28 1.80
C ALA A 395 -26.55 -15.79 1.06
N GLU A 396 -26.46 -17.11 0.82
CA GLU A 396 -25.36 -17.73 0.07
C GLU A 396 -25.35 -17.24 -1.39
N GLU A 397 -26.51 -17.24 -2.05
CA GLU A 397 -26.69 -16.75 -3.41
C GLU A 397 -26.40 -15.24 -3.51
N LEU A 398 -26.82 -14.45 -2.51
CA LEU A 398 -26.52 -13.02 -2.45
C LEU A 398 -25.00 -12.79 -2.35
N ALA A 399 -24.31 -13.46 -1.42
CA ALA A 399 -22.86 -13.31 -1.26
C ALA A 399 -22.11 -13.68 -2.54
N GLN A 400 -22.50 -14.78 -3.18
CA GLN A 400 -21.94 -15.19 -4.47
C GLN A 400 -22.25 -14.18 -5.57
N SER A 401 -23.49 -13.69 -5.65
CA SER A 401 -23.92 -12.71 -6.65
C SER A 401 -23.16 -11.40 -6.52
N LEU A 402 -23.00 -10.87 -5.31
CA LEU A 402 -22.26 -9.63 -5.05
C LEU A 402 -20.80 -9.75 -5.48
N GLY A 403 -20.12 -10.84 -5.07
CA GLY A 403 -18.71 -11.05 -5.39
C GLY A 403 -18.41 -11.38 -6.87
N ASN A 404 -19.41 -11.85 -7.63
CA ASN A 404 -19.21 -12.22 -9.05
C ASN A 404 -19.77 -11.18 -10.03
N SER A 405 -20.80 -10.41 -9.64
CA SER A 405 -21.47 -9.45 -10.53
C SER A 405 -20.87 -8.05 -10.44
N LEU A 406 -20.28 -7.68 -9.30
CA LEU A 406 -19.64 -6.39 -9.08
C LEU A 406 -18.12 -6.52 -9.22
N PRO A 407 -17.50 -5.95 -10.26
CA PRO A 407 -16.06 -6.10 -10.50
C PRO A 407 -15.19 -5.61 -9.34
N ASN A 408 -15.59 -4.52 -8.70
CA ASN A 408 -14.92 -3.94 -7.53
C ASN A 408 -15.04 -4.84 -6.28
N LEU A 409 -16.07 -5.69 -6.19
CA LEU A 409 -16.24 -6.59 -5.02
C LEU A 409 -15.69 -8.00 -5.24
N ARG A 410 -14.95 -8.24 -6.33
CA ARG A 410 -14.44 -9.58 -6.62
C ARG A 410 -13.45 -10.03 -5.57
N GLY A 411 -13.85 -11.01 -4.77
CA GLY A 411 -13.07 -11.51 -3.63
C GLY A 411 -13.15 -10.63 -2.37
N GLU A 412 -14.04 -9.62 -2.34
CA GLU A 412 -14.22 -8.67 -1.23
C GLU A 412 -15.43 -8.98 -0.35
N VAL A 413 -16.18 -10.02 -0.69
CA VAL A 413 -17.39 -10.46 0.01
C VAL A 413 -17.11 -11.75 0.77
N VAL A 414 -17.32 -11.74 2.08
CA VAL A 414 -17.23 -12.94 2.93
C VAL A 414 -18.60 -13.36 3.43
N LEU A 415 -18.76 -14.67 3.64
CA LEU A 415 -19.96 -15.25 4.21
C LEU A 415 -19.68 -15.71 5.64
N ASP A 416 -20.40 -15.16 6.63
CA ASP A 416 -20.34 -15.66 8.00
C ASP A 416 -21.23 -16.89 8.19
N ASP A 417 -20.72 -18.03 7.75
CA ASP A 417 -21.36 -19.34 7.74
C ASP A 417 -21.47 -20.01 9.13
N ARG A 418 -21.09 -19.31 10.21
CA ARG A 418 -21.17 -19.81 11.59
C ARG A 418 -22.61 -19.77 12.14
N VAL A 419 -23.55 -20.34 11.40
CA VAL A 419 -25.02 -20.30 11.63
C VAL A 419 -25.47 -20.96 12.94
N GLN A 420 -24.59 -21.70 13.62
CA GLN A 420 -24.80 -22.17 15.00
C GLN A 420 -24.81 -21.01 16.02
N MET A 421 -24.18 -19.87 15.69
CA MET A 421 -24.11 -18.68 16.53
C MET A 421 -25.32 -17.76 16.34
N THR A 422 -25.66 -16.98 17.36
CA THR A 422 -26.71 -15.96 17.26
C THR A 422 -26.28 -14.84 16.31
N ILE A 423 -27.25 -14.19 15.65
CA ILE A 423 -26.99 -13.02 14.80
C ILE A 423 -26.30 -11.92 15.60
N GLY A 424 -26.76 -11.64 16.83
CA GLY A 424 -26.13 -10.64 17.70
C GLY A 424 -24.65 -10.92 17.99
N LYS A 425 -24.24 -12.18 18.19
CA LYS A 425 -22.83 -12.53 18.38
C LYS A 425 -22.02 -12.33 17.10
N ARG A 426 -22.55 -12.75 15.94
CA ARG A 426 -21.88 -12.55 14.64
C ARG A 426 -21.78 -11.08 14.25
N LEU A 427 -22.80 -10.27 14.56
CA LEU A 427 -22.76 -8.81 14.41
C LEU A 427 -21.69 -8.18 15.30
N LYS A 428 -21.54 -8.64 16.55
CA LYS A 428 -20.45 -8.20 17.43
C LYS A 428 -19.09 -8.54 16.82
N ASP A 429 -18.88 -9.78 16.38
CA ASP A 429 -17.62 -10.19 15.74
C ASP A 429 -17.32 -9.36 14.48
N ALA A 430 -18.33 -9.15 13.62
CA ALA A 430 -18.21 -8.35 12.41
C ALA A 430 -17.89 -6.88 12.72
N LYS A 431 -18.48 -6.34 13.79
CA LYS A 431 -18.19 -5.00 14.30
C LYS A 431 -16.74 -4.88 14.78
N ILE A 432 -16.30 -5.78 15.64
CA ILE A 432 -14.95 -5.74 16.22
C ILE A 432 -13.88 -5.82 15.12
N LEU A 433 -14.09 -6.67 14.11
CA LEU A 433 -13.15 -6.81 12.98
C LEU A 433 -13.20 -5.62 11.99
N GLY A 434 -14.30 -4.87 11.97
CA GLY A 434 -14.43 -3.64 11.20
C GLY A 434 -14.82 -3.82 9.74
N TYR A 435 -15.60 -4.84 9.36
CA TYR A 435 -16.12 -4.92 7.98
C TYR A 435 -16.88 -3.64 7.62
N PRO A 436 -16.52 -2.91 6.55
CA PRO A 436 -17.18 -1.65 6.19
C PRO A 436 -18.71 -1.79 6.04
N TYR A 437 -19.15 -2.87 5.40
CA TYR A 437 -20.57 -3.20 5.24
C TYR A 437 -20.89 -4.58 5.82
N VAL A 438 -21.96 -4.66 6.59
CA VAL A 438 -22.53 -5.92 7.08
C VAL A 438 -23.95 -6.06 6.56
N VAL A 439 -24.23 -7.15 5.85
CA VAL A 439 -25.55 -7.44 5.27
C VAL A 439 -26.19 -8.58 6.03
N VAL A 440 -27.25 -8.30 6.79
CA VAL A 440 -28.02 -9.30 7.53
C VAL A 440 -29.19 -9.76 6.68
N VAL A 441 -29.25 -11.07 6.43
CA VAL A 441 -30.31 -11.71 5.66
C VAL A 441 -31.27 -12.38 6.63
N GLY A 442 -32.50 -11.87 6.70
CA GLY A 442 -33.54 -12.31 7.64
C GLY A 442 -34.84 -12.68 6.95
N GLN A 443 -35.94 -12.69 7.71
CA GLN A 443 -37.27 -13.07 7.19
C GLN A 443 -37.72 -12.17 6.02
N LYS A 444 -37.39 -10.88 6.05
CA LYS A 444 -37.74 -9.91 5.00
C LYS A 444 -37.16 -10.24 3.62
N ALA A 445 -36.15 -11.10 3.56
CA ALA A 445 -35.59 -11.58 2.29
C ALA A 445 -36.50 -12.62 1.59
N LEU A 446 -37.52 -13.13 2.29
CA LEU A 446 -38.49 -14.12 1.78
C LEU A 446 -39.86 -13.50 1.46
N GLU A 447 -40.04 -12.20 1.69
CA GLU A 447 -41.27 -11.48 1.38
C GLU A 447 -41.37 -11.20 -0.14
N ASP A 448 -42.57 -10.88 -0.63
CA ASP A 448 -42.82 -10.58 -2.05
C ASP A 448 -41.94 -9.45 -2.58
N LEU A 449 -41.56 -8.52 -1.69
CA LEU A 449 -40.56 -7.47 -1.94
C LEU A 449 -39.36 -7.72 -1.02
N PRO A 450 -38.36 -8.52 -1.46
CA PRO A 450 -37.20 -8.84 -0.64
C PRO A 450 -36.43 -7.59 -0.22
N SER A 451 -36.12 -7.50 1.07
CA SER A 451 -35.23 -6.47 1.59
C SER A 451 -34.16 -7.05 2.54
N PHE A 452 -33.00 -6.40 2.53
CA PHE A 452 -31.82 -6.77 3.30
C PHE A 452 -31.46 -5.65 4.26
N GLU A 453 -31.15 -6.01 5.51
CA GLU A 453 -30.62 -5.05 6.47
C GLU A 453 -29.13 -4.84 6.20
N VAL A 454 -28.74 -3.58 5.99
CA VAL A 454 -27.37 -3.19 5.61
C VAL A 454 -26.87 -2.21 6.64
N ILE A 455 -25.79 -2.58 7.33
CA ILE A 455 -25.13 -1.77 8.35
C ILE A 455 -23.84 -1.23 7.73
N CYS A 456 -23.74 0.11 7.61
CA CYS A 456 -22.50 0.78 7.27
C CYS A 456 -21.76 1.13 8.56
N GLN A 457 -20.63 0.46 8.83
CA GLN A 457 -19.94 0.64 10.11
C GLN A 457 -19.29 2.01 10.24
N GLN A 458 -18.86 2.61 9.13
CA GLN A 458 -18.20 3.91 9.15
C GLN A 458 -19.17 5.04 9.50
N SER A 459 -20.41 5.01 9.00
CA SER A 459 -21.44 6.01 9.34
C SER A 459 -22.28 5.63 10.56
N GLY A 460 -22.33 4.35 10.93
CA GLY A 460 -23.25 3.81 11.94
C GLY A 460 -24.70 3.71 11.45
N GLU A 461 -24.96 3.92 10.17
CA GLU A 461 -26.29 3.88 9.59
C GLU A 461 -26.74 2.45 9.28
N THR A 462 -28.00 2.14 9.63
CA THR A 462 -28.67 0.90 9.24
C THR A 462 -29.76 1.21 8.21
N MET A 463 -29.66 0.59 7.04
CA MET A 463 -30.61 0.72 5.94
C MET A 463 -31.32 -0.61 5.68
N PHE A 464 -32.53 -0.55 5.12
CA PHE A 464 -33.20 -1.72 4.54
C PHE A 464 -33.30 -1.52 3.03
N LEU A 465 -32.52 -2.29 2.27
CA LEU A 465 -32.39 -2.12 0.82
C LEU A 465 -32.94 -3.31 0.06
N SER A 466 -33.53 -3.06 -1.11
CA SER A 466 -33.77 -4.11 -2.11
C SER A 466 -32.45 -4.63 -2.67
N LYS A 467 -32.48 -5.72 -3.44
CA LYS A 467 -31.28 -6.24 -4.13
C LYS A 467 -30.64 -5.18 -5.02
N ASP A 468 -31.45 -4.45 -5.78
CA ASP A 468 -30.95 -3.40 -6.68
C ASP A 468 -30.36 -2.22 -5.89
N GLY A 469 -31.02 -1.79 -4.81
CA GLY A 469 -30.49 -0.73 -3.94
C GLY A 469 -29.17 -1.12 -3.26
N LEU A 470 -29.03 -2.38 -2.87
CA LEU A 470 -27.77 -2.92 -2.33
C LEU A 470 -26.67 -2.93 -3.40
N VAL A 471 -26.99 -3.33 -4.62
CA VAL A 471 -26.06 -3.31 -5.76
C VAL A 471 -25.64 -1.87 -6.08
N ASP A 472 -26.57 -0.92 -6.12
CA ASP A 472 -26.30 0.49 -6.38
C ASP A 472 -25.39 1.11 -5.31
N LEU A 473 -25.63 0.79 -4.04
CA LEU A 473 -24.77 1.21 -2.93
C LEU A 473 -23.35 0.65 -3.09
N LEU A 474 -23.23 -0.68 -3.24
CA LEU A 474 -21.94 -1.36 -3.21
C LEU A 474 -21.13 -1.22 -4.50
N SER A 475 -21.78 -0.86 -5.62
CA SER A 475 -21.09 -0.54 -6.88
C SER A 475 -20.17 0.70 -6.77
N LYS A 476 -20.43 1.56 -5.78
CA LYS A 476 -19.67 2.79 -5.51
C LYS A 476 -18.50 2.57 -4.55
N VAL A 477 -18.35 1.37 -3.99
CA VAL A 477 -17.26 1.04 -3.05
C VAL A 477 -15.95 0.97 -3.82
N GLU A 478 -15.00 1.83 -3.42
CA GLU A 478 -13.67 1.83 -3.99
C GLU A 478 -12.81 0.70 -3.40
N THR A 479 -12.03 0.03 -4.25
CA THR A 479 -11.18 -1.11 -3.90
C THR A 479 -9.87 -1.06 -4.68
N ILE A 480 -8.82 -1.66 -4.12
CA ILE A 480 -7.45 -1.72 -4.67
C ILE A 480 -7.02 -3.13 -5.06
#